data_AF-A0A352PJK4-F1
#
_entry.id   AF-A0A352PJK4-F1
#
_cell.length_a   1.000
_cell.length_b   1.000
_cell.length_c   1.000
_cell.angle_alpha   90.00
_cell.angle_beta   90.00
_cell.angle_gamma   90.00
#
_symmetry.space_group_name_H-M   'P 1'
#
loop_
_entity.id
_entity.type
_entity.pdbx_description
1 polymer ?
#
loop_
_entity_poly.entity_id
_entity_poly.type
_entity_poly.pdbx_seq_one_letter_code
_entity_poly.pdbx_strand_id
1 'polypeptide(L)' 'MIFNEIGQIAKQCWLEITKHYPSTNLDIFQIMPNHIHGIIEIESRAAVIRGDVIRDDVICDDVIRDAGIRDVGVQY' A
#
# COMPACT_ATOMS: atom_id res chain seq x y z
N MET A 1 -13.82 -24.46 -0.24
CA MET A 1 -14.91 -24.66 0.74
C MET A 1 -16.20 -24.13 0.14
N ILE A 2 -17.34 -24.75 0.43
CA ILE A 2 -18.67 -24.22 0.11
C ILE A 2 -19.13 -23.41 1.32
N PHE A 3 -19.31 -22.10 1.17
CA PHE A 3 -19.79 -21.22 2.24
C PHE A 3 -21.33 -21.20 2.26
N ASN A 4 -21.91 -21.15 3.47
CA ASN A 4 -23.29 -20.71 3.65
C ASN A 4 -23.40 -19.19 3.45
N GLU A 5 -24.61 -18.64 3.49
CA GLU A 5 -24.86 -17.21 3.27
C GLU A 5 -24.03 -16.32 4.21
N ILE A 6 -23.93 -16.67 5.48
CA ILE A 6 -23.15 -15.92 6.47
C ILE A 6 -21.65 -15.95 6.13
N GLY A 7 -21.12 -17.09 5.70
CA GLY A 7 -19.72 -17.22 5.27
C GLY A 7 -19.43 -16.41 4.00
N GLN A 8 -20.42 -16.28 3.09
CA GLN A 8 -20.29 -15.43 1.91
C GLN A 8 -20.27 -13.95 2.31
N ILE A 9 -21.12 -13.52 3.23
CA ILE A 9 -21.13 -12.15 3.77
C ILE A 9 -19.80 -11.85 4.47
N ALA A 10 -19.33 -12.73 5.34
CA ALA A 10 -18.05 -12.58 6.03
C ALA A 10 -16.89 -12.44 5.04
N LYS A 11 -16.89 -13.22 3.95
CA LYS A 11 -15.92 -13.10 2.86
C LYS A 11 -16.00 -11.76 2.16
N GLN A 12 -17.22 -11.29 1.85
CA GLN A 12 -17.41 -10.00 1.20
C GLN A 12 -16.89 -8.86 2.09
N CYS A 13 -17.28 -8.83 3.37
CA CYS A 13 -16.81 -7.83 4.31
C CYS A 13 -15.27 -7.86 4.46
N TRP A 14 -14.66 -9.04 4.52
CA TRP A 14 -13.21 -9.17 4.57
C TRP A 14 -12.55 -8.55 3.33
N LEU A 15 -13.03 -8.87 2.13
CA LEU A 15 -12.51 -8.31 0.87
C LEU A 15 -12.73 -6.80 0.72
N GLU A 16 -13.70 -6.23 1.43
CA GLU A 16 -13.99 -4.79 1.39
C GLU A 16 -13.10 -3.97 2.33
N ILE A 17 -12.29 -4.61 3.19
CA ILE A 17 -11.35 -3.92 4.08
C ILE A 17 -10.46 -2.95 3.28
N THR A 18 -9.90 -3.35 2.15
CA THR A 18 -9.00 -2.50 1.34
C THR A 18 -9.74 -1.31 0.70
N LYS A 19 -11.05 -1.42 0.47
CA LYS A 19 -11.88 -0.31 -0.02
C LYS A 19 -12.12 0.72 1.06
N HIS A 20 -12.35 0.28 2.30
CA HIS A 20 -12.57 1.16 3.44
C HIS A 20 -11.26 1.76 3.98
N TYR A 21 -10.16 1.02 3.86
CA TYR A 21 -8.83 1.39 4.32
C TYR A 21 -7.82 1.24 3.18
N PRO A 22 -7.68 2.25 2.30
CA PRO A 22 -6.83 2.15 1.11
C PRO A 22 -5.33 1.91 1.38
N SER A 23 -4.87 2.20 2.59
CA SER A 23 -3.50 1.89 3.06
C SER A 23 -3.38 0.47 3.62
N THR A 24 -4.17 -0.47 3.11
CA THR A 24 -4.13 -1.87 3.55
C THR A 24 -4.19 -2.83 2.37
N ASN A 25 -3.49 -3.95 2.51
CA ASN A 25 -3.59 -5.11 1.62
C ASN A 25 -3.99 -6.34 2.42
N LEU A 26 -4.64 -7.28 1.76
CA LEU A 26 -5.04 -8.57 2.32
C LEU A 26 -4.16 -9.66 1.74
N ASP A 27 -3.51 -10.43 2.60
CA ASP A 27 -2.74 -11.62 2.20
C ASP A 27 -3.58 -12.88 2.49
N ILE A 28 -2.94 -14.01 2.83
CA ILE A 28 -3.61 -15.27 3.13
C ILE A 28 -4.62 -15.10 4.27
N PHE A 29 -5.84 -15.59 4.04
CA PHE A 29 -6.89 -15.67 5.04
C PHE A 29 -7.74 -16.94 4.90
N GLN A 30 -8.39 -17.33 5.99
CA GLN A 30 -9.27 -18.47 6.11
C GLN A 30 -10.49 -18.11 6.96
N ILE A 31 -11.68 -18.30 6.40
CA ILE A 31 -12.94 -18.11 7.09
C ILE A 31 -13.40 -19.46 7.65
N MET A 32 -13.68 -19.48 8.94
CA MET A 32 -14.24 -20.62 9.66
C MET A 32 -15.63 -20.26 10.21
N PRO A 33 -16.47 -21.24 10.56
CA PRO A 33 -17.83 -20.97 11.06
C PRO A 33 -17.91 -20.05 12.28
N ASN A 34 -16.85 -19.94 13.07
CA ASN A 34 -16.82 -19.19 14.33
C ASN A 34 -15.81 -18.02 14.34
N HIS A 35 -14.84 -17.96 13.42
CA HIS A 35 -13.83 -16.90 13.37
C HIS A 35 -13.14 -16.83 11.99
N ILE A 36 -12.31 -15.81 11.81
CA ILE A 36 -11.48 -15.63 10.62
C ILE A 36 -10.02 -15.54 11.08
N HIS A 37 -9.15 -16.29 10.41
CA HIS A 37 -7.70 -16.08 10.48
C HIS A 37 -7.29 -15.36 9.21
N GLY A 38 -6.54 -14.28 9.32
CA GLY A 38 -6.02 -13.60 8.15
C GLY A 38 -4.91 -12.63 8.50
N ILE A 39 -4.13 -12.31 7.49
CA ILE A 39 -3.03 -11.35 7.57
C ILE A 39 -3.44 -10.10 6.82
N ILE A 40 -3.27 -8.95 7.47
CA ILE A 40 -3.50 -7.63 6.87
C ILE A 40 -2.16 -6.90 6.91
N GLU A 41 -1.71 -6.49 5.74
CA GLU A 41 -0.58 -5.58 5.62
C GLU A 41 -1.10 -4.14 5.73
N ILE A 42 -0.43 -3.33 6.55
CA ILE A 42 -0.74 -1.91 6.71
C ILE A 42 0.41 -1.13 6.09
N GLU A 43 0.12 -0.45 4.99
CA GLU A 43 1.09 0.39 4.32
C GLU A 43 1.23 1.72 5.06
N SER A 44 2.44 2.02 5.53
CA SER A 44 2.77 3.39 5.91
C SER A 44 2.86 4.21 4.62
N ARG A 45 1.93 5.16 4.42
CA ARG A 45 2.18 6.27 3.51
C ARG A 45 3.32 7.09 4.11
N ALA A 46 4.56 6.71 3.80
CA ALA A 46 5.68 7.60 3.96
C ALA A 46 5.42 8.80 3.04
N ALA A 47 4.82 9.85 3.60
CA ALA A 47 4.80 11.15 2.99
C ALA A 47 6.25 11.65 2.94
N VAL A 48 6.99 11.24 1.93
CA VAL A 48 8.05 12.06 1.34
C VAL A 48 7.25 13.02 0.46
N ILE A 49 7.02 14.27 0.87
CA ILE A 49 8.02 15.31 0.96
C ILE A 49 7.76 16.18 2.20
N ARG A 50 8.66 16.12 3.19
CA ARG A 50 8.88 17.21 4.15
C ARG A 50 10.32 17.67 4.00
N GLY A 51 10.51 18.72 3.20
CA GLY A 51 11.73 19.52 3.14
C GLY A 51 12.91 18.82 2.47
N ASP A 52 13.45 19.47 1.46
CA ASP A 52 14.74 19.15 0.86
C ASP A 52 15.83 18.89 1.90
N VAL A 53 16.36 17.66 1.90
CA VAL A 53 17.80 17.42 1.86
C VAL A 53 18.00 16.21 0.94
N ILE A 54 18.26 16.49 -0.34
CA ILE A 54 18.81 15.49 -1.24
C ILE A 54 20.20 15.16 -0.70
N ARG A 55 20.43 13.92 -0.28
CA ARG A 55 21.79 13.39 -0.13
C ARG A 55 22.23 12.95 -1.52
N ASP A 56 23.39 13.42 -1.96
CA ASP A 56 23.97 13.23 -3.30
C ASP A 56 24.14 11.76 -3.72
N ASP A 57 23.92 10.82 -2.81
CA ASP A 57 24.40 9.44 -2.90
C ASP A 57 23.44 8.50 -3.65
N VAL A 58 22.14 8.83 -3.79
CA VAL A 58 21.16 7.93 -4.41
C VAL A 58 20.11 8.70 -5.19
N ILE A 59 20.43 8.97 -6.45
CA ILE A 59 19.41 9.17 -7.46
C ILE A 59 19.69 8.18 -8.58
N CYS A 60 18.84 7.16 -8.68
CA CYS A 60 18.67 6.48 -9.96
C CYS A 60 18.00 7.49 -10.89
N ASP A 61 18.65 7.83 -12.00
CA ASP A 61 18.20 8.79 -13.03
C ASP A 61 16.70 8.66 -13.39
N ASP A 62 16.16 7.45 -13.28
CA ASP A 62 14.77 7.12 -13.59
C ASP A 62 13.75 7.87 -12.72
N VAL A 63 14.08 8.19 -11.46
CA VAL A 63 13.14 8.88 -10.54
C VAL A 63 13.03 10.38 -10.85
N ILE A 64 14.11 11.02 -11.29
CA ILE A 64 14.09 12.45 -11.66
C ILE A 64 13.25 12.68 -12.92
N ARG A 65 13.35 11.79 -13.91
CA ARG A 65 12.61 11.96 -15.18
C ARG A 65 11.10 11.90 -15.01
N ASP A 66 10.60 11.00 -14.17
CA ASP A 66 9.16 10.81 -13.99
C ASP A 66 8.52 11.94 -13.16
N ALA A 67 9.31 12.57 -12.28
CA ALA A 67 8.88 13.70 -11.46
C ALA A 67 8.88 15.05 -12.20
N GLY A 68 9.37 15.12 -13.45
CA GLY A 68 9.40 16.36 -14.23
C GLY A 68 10.33 17.46 -13.67
N ILE A 69 11.24 17.09 -12.78
CA ILE A 69 12.19 18.02 -12.16
C ILE A 69 13.28 18.31 -13.20
N ARG A 70 13.28 19.53 -13.75
CA ARG A 70 14.34 19.98 -14.65
C ARG A 70 15.54 20.34 -13.81
N ASP A 71 16.65 19.66 -14.06
CA ASP A 71 17.96 19.92 -13.46
C ASP A 71 18.27 21.43 -13.52
N VAL A 72 18.26 22.09 -12.36
CA VAL A 72 18.68 23.49 -12.25
C VAL A 72 20.18 23.46 -12.10
N GLY A 73 20.86 23.38 -13.24
CA GLY A 73 22.31 23.28 -13.32
C GLY A 73 23.01 24.33 -12.46
N VAL A 74 23.91 23.88 -11.60
CA VAL A 74 24.82 24.74 -10.85
C VAL A 74 25.81 25.33 -11.85
N GLN A 75 25.71 26.63 -12.12
CA GLN A 75 26.73 27.36 -12.86
C GLN A 75 27.94 27.56 -11.95
N TYR A 76 29.10 27.04 -12.37
CA TYR A 76 30.41 27.39 -11.82
C TYR A 76 30.82 28.80 -12.24
#